data_AF-A0A7C3MK75-F1
#
_entry.id   AF-A0A7C3MK75-F1
#
_cell.length_a   1.000
_cell.length_b   1.000
_cell.length_c   1.000
_cell.angle_alpha   90.00
_cell.angle_beta   90.00
_cell.angle_gamma   90.00
#
_symmetry.space_group_name_H-M   'P 1'
#
loop_
_entity.id
_entity.type
_entity.pdbx_description
1 polymer ?
#
loop_
_entity_poly.entity_id
_entity_poly.type
_entity_poly.pdbx_seq_one_letter_code
_entity_poly.pdbx_strand_id
1 'polypeptide(L)'
;MGITEIILILVVALIVVGPEGLPDFLRAAGKIVRELQSAGNTVMRELTEAVDEPRRALNELNPLAPNSGTRSPRPNNSGPEPKKTPEDTPEQH
;
A
#
# COMPACT_ATOMS: atom_id res chain seq x y z
N MET A 1 4.65 -11.27 -32.01
CA MET A 1 3.69 -10.76 -31.00
C MET A 1 4.34 -9.63 -30.20
N GLY A 2 4.53 -8.47 -30.84
CA GLY A 2 5.07 -7.25 -30.25
C GLY A 2 4.02 -6.16 -30.12
N ILE A 3 4.43 -5.02 -29.57
CA ILE A 3 3.57 -3.84 -29.35
C ILE A 3 2.84 -3.42 -30.63
N THR A 4 3.49 -3.53 -31.79
CA THR A 4 2.91 -3.19 -33.10
C THR A 4 1.68 -4.02 -33.45
N GLU A 5 1.66 -5.33 -33.18
CA GLU A 5 0.50 -6.19 -33.45
C GLU A 5 -0.68 -5.82 -32.54
N ILE A 6 -0.41 -5.46 -31.27
CA ILE A 6 -1.45 -4.98 -30.34
C ILE A 6 -2.03 -3.65 -30.83
N ILE A 7 -1.18 -2.71 -31.27
CA ILE A 7 -1.63 -1.43 -31.81
C ILE A 7 -2.53 -1.63 -33.05
N LEU A 8 -2.18 -2.55 -33.95
CA LEU A 8 -3.00 -2.84 -35.12
C LEU A 8 -4.40 -3.32 -34.73
N ILE A 9 -4.50 -4.25 -33.77
CA ILE A 9 -5.78 -4.74 -33.26
C ILE A 9 -6.59 -3.62 -32.62
N LEU A 10 -5.93 -2.75 -31.84
CA LEU A 10 -6.59 -1.59 -31.24
C LEU A 10 -7.12 -0.65 -32.32
N VAL A 11 -6.36 -0.33 -33.35
CA VAL A 11 -6.84 0.53 -34.45
C VAL A 11 -8.09 -0.06 -35.11
N VAL A 12 -8.09 -1.36 -35.41
CA VAL A 12 -9.28 -2.03 -35.98
C VAL A 12 -10.47 -1.96 -35.02
N ALA A 13 -10.27 -2.23 -33.73
CA ALA A 13 -11.32 -2.14 -32.72
C ALA A 13 -11.86 -0.70 -32.58
N LEU A 14 -10.98 0.30 -32.65
CA LEU A 14 -11.35 1.72 -32.58
C LEU A 14 -12.07 2.21 -33.83
N ILE A 15 -11.87 1.59 -35.00
CA ILE A 15 -12.67 1.90 -36.19
C ILE A 15 -14.10 1.37 -36.03
N VAL A 16 -14.26 0.18 -35.44
CA VAL A 16 -15.58 -0.44 -35.24
C VAL A 16 -16.39 0.29 -34.16
N VAL A 17 -15.76 0.60 -33.02
CA VAL A 17 -16.42 1.21 -31.85
C VAL A 17 -16.32 2.75 -31.87
N GLY A 18 -15.29 3.30 -32.49
CA GLY A 18 -14.93 4.71 -32.45
C GLY A 18 -13.88 5.03 -31.36
N PRO A 19 -12.89 5.92 -31.64
CA PRO A 19 -11.89 6.32 -30.65
C PRO A 19 -12.50 7.10 -29.47
N GLU A 20 -13.63 7.78 -29.68
CA GLU A 20 -14.38 8.48 -28.64
C GLU A 20 -15.18 7.52 -27.75
N GLY A 21 -15.52 6.33 -28.24
CA GLY A 21 -16.28 5.33 -27.49
C GLY A 21 -15.45 4.58 -26.45
N LEU A 22 -14.17 4.29 -26.75
CA LEU A 22 -13.26 3.60 -25.81
C LEU A 22 -13.12 4.32 -24.45
N PRO A 23 -12.79 5.63 -24.38
CA PRO A 23 -12.63 6.31 -23.09
C PRO A 23 -13.92 6.33 -22.28
N ASP A 24 -15.08 6.46 -22.93
CA ASP A 24 -16.37 6.45 -22.23
C ASP A 24 -16.73 5.07 -21.68
N PHE A 25 -16.48 3.99 -22.45
CA PHE A 25 -16.62 2.62 -21.96
C PHE A 25 -15.68 2.32 -20.77
N LEU A 26 -14.42 2.77 -20.85
CA LEU A 26 -13.45 2.61 -19.76
C LEU A 26 -13.84 3.41 -18.52
N ARG A 27 -14.38 4.62 -18.68
CA ARG A 27 -14.91 5.43 -17.57
C ARG A 27 -16.10 4.74 -16.89
N ALA A 28 -17.03 4.21 -17.66
CA ALA A 28 -18.19 3.49 -17.13
C ALA A 28 -17.77 2.21 -16.39
N ALA A 29 -16.91 1.39 -17.00
CA ALA A 29 -16.38 0.18 -16.36
C ALA A 29 -15.54 0.52 -15.12
N GLY A 30 -14.72 1.57 -15.19
CA GLY A 30 -13.88 2.04 -14.09
C GLY A 30 -14.70 2.50 -12.89
N LYS A 31 -15.88 3.10 -13.12
CA LYS A 31 -16.82 3.44 -12.04
C LYS A 31 -17.29 2.19 -11.30
N ILE A 32 -17.66 1.13 -12.02
CA ILE A 32 -18.07 -0.15 -11.44
C ILE A 32 -16.92 -0.75 -10.62
N VAL A 33 -15.72 -0.82 -11.19
CA VAL A 33 -14.53 -1.35 -10.48
C VAL A 33 -14.22 -0.54 -9.22
N ARG A 34 -14.37 0.79 -9.26
CA ARG A 34 -14.16 1.67 -8.12
C ARG A 34 -15.20 1.49 -7.02
N GLU A 35 -16.46 1.29 -7.39
CA GLU A 35 -17.53 0.96 -6.45
C GLU A 35 -17.29 -0.41 -5.80
N LEU A 36 -16.87 -1.42 -6.58
CA LEU A 36 -16.47 -2.73 -6.06
C LEU A 36 -15.26 -2.66 -5.13
N GLN A 37 -14.23 -1.90 -5.49
CA GLN A 37 -13.06 -1.70 -4.64
C GLN A 37 -13.44 -1.04 -3.31
N SER A 38 -14.29 -0.02 -3.37
CA SER A 38 -14.73 0.73 -2.18
C SER A 38 -15.58 -0.15 -1.26
N ALA A 39 -16.56 -0.87 -1.82
CA ALA A 39 -17.38 -1.82 -1.08
C ALA A 39 -16.52 -2.97 -0.48
N GLY A 40 -15.61 -3.53 -1.27
CA GLY A 40 -14.69 -4.56 -0.83
C GLY A 40 -13.77 -4.09 0.30
N ASN A 41 -13.29 -2.84 0.24
CA ASN A 41 -12.42 -2.28 1.29
C ASN A 41 -13.17 -2.09 2.62
N THR A 42 -14.45 -1.71 2.57
CA THR A 42 -15.31 -1.65 3.77
C THR A 42 -15.50 -3.03 4.37
N VAL A 43 -15.86 -4.04 3.56
CA VAL A 43 -16.05 -5.42 4.02
C VAL A 43 -14.74 -5.99 4.59
N MET A 44 -13.61 -5.75 3.93
CA MET A 44 -12.31 -6.20 4.42
C MET A 44 -11.95 -5.53 5.76
N ARG A 45 -12.25 -4.24 5.93
CA ARG A 45 -12.04 -3.51 7.18
C ARG A 45 -12.89 -4.07 8.31
N GLU A 46 -14.18 -4.29 8.06
CA GLU A 46 -15.11 -4.88 9.03
C GLU A 46 -14.70 -6.31 9.41
N LEU A 47 -14.29 -7.12 8.44
CA LEU A 47 -13.82 -8.48 8.70
C LEU A 47 -12.48 -8.49 9.46
N THR A 48 -11.58 -7.56 9.15
CA THR A 48 -10.30 -7.42 9.86
C THR A 48 -10.55 -6.99 11.31
N GLU A 49 -11.42 -6.01 11.57
CA GLU A 49 -11.83 -5.63 12.93
C GLU A 49 -12.48 -6.81 13.67
N ALA A 50 -13.41 -7.53 13.03
CA ALA A 50 -14.08 -8.69 13.63
C ALA A 50 -13.14 -9.87 13.94
N VAL A 51 -12.00 -9.98 13.26
CA VAL A 51 -10.99 -11.02 13.48
C VAL A 51 -9.88 -10.54 14.43
N ASP A 52 -9.58 -9.24 14.46
CA ASP A 52 -8.63 -8.67 15.41
C ASP A 52 -9.20 -8.55 16.83
N GLU A 53 -10.50 -8.32 16.99
CA GLU A 53 -11.19 -8.30 18.29
C GLU A 53 -10.97 -9.61 19.09
N PRO A 54 -11.22 -10.82 18.54
CA PRO A 54 -10.92 -12.06 19.23
C PRO A 54 -9.42 -12.29 19.42
N ARG A 55 -8.55 -11.82 18.51
CA ARG A 55 -7.09 -11.90 18.72
C ARG A 55 -6.63 -11.08 19.92
N ARG A 56 -7.16 -9.87 20.11
CA ARG A 56 -6.84 -9.01 21.26
C ARG A 56 -7.36 -9.61 22.56
N ALA A 57 -8.60 -10.10 22.57
CA ALA A 57 -9.17 -10.78 23.73
C ALA A 57 -8.38 -12.06 24.11
N LEU A 58 -7.94 -12.85 23.12
CA LEU A 58 -7.11 -14.03 23.37
C LEU A 58 -5.69 -13.67 23.88
N ASN A 59 -5.13 -12.54 23.44
CA ASN A 59 -3.84 -12.05 23.93
C ASN A 59 -3.93 -11.54 25.38
N GLU A 60 -5.05 -10.91 25.76
CA GLU A 60 -5.32 -10.47 27.14
C GLU A 60 -5.59 -11.65 28.09
N LEU A 61 -6.16 -12.74 27.57
CA LEU A 61 -6.42 -13.95 28.35
C LEU A 61 -5.20 -14.87 28.48
N ASN A 62 -4.06 -14.55 27.86
CA ASN A 62 -2.81 -15.28 28.04
C ASN A 62 -2.05 -14.73 29.28
N PRO A 63 -2.11 -15.39 30.46
CA PRO A 63 -1.57 -14.84 31.71
C PRO A 63 -0.04 -14.89 31.80
N LEU A 64 0.65 -15.22 30.69
CA LEU A 64 2.10 -15.44 30.64
C LEU A 64 2.84 -14.52 29.65
N ALA A 65 2.20 -13.46 29.15
CA ALA A 65 2.95 -12.41 28.45
C ALA A 65 3.79 -11.62 29.48
N PRO A 66 5.13 -11.65 29.42
CA PRO A 66 5.96 -10.96 30.38
C PRO A 66 5.81 -9.45 30.20
N ASN A 67 5.51 -8.78 31.30
CA ASN A 67 5.60 -7.34 31.53
C ASN A 67 6.70 -6.68 30.65
N SER A 68 6.29 -5.93 29.63
CA SER A 68 7.15 -4.98 28.92
C SER A 68 6.87 -3.55 29.38
N GLY A 69 6.81 -3.34 30.70
CA GLY A 69 7.06 -2.04 31.29
C GLY A 69 8.57 -1.81 31.38
N THR A 70 9.16 -1.11 30.39
CA THR A 70 10.24 -0.09 30.56
C THR A 70 10.84 0.33 29.20
N ARG A 71 10.31 1.40 28.59
CA ARG A 71 11.05 2.67 28.33
C ARG A 71 10.17 3.64 27.56
N SER A 72 9.86 4.74 28.21
CA SER A 72 9.46 6.00 27.57
C SER A 72 10.52 6.45 26.54
N PRO A 73 10.17 6.70 25.28
CA PRO A 73 10.94 7.62 24.46
C PRO A 73 10.54 9.05 24.90
N ARG A 74 11.39 9.69 25.70
CA ARG A 74 11.32 11.15 25.93
C ARG A 74 11.34 11.85 24.56
N PRO A 75 10.44 12.81 24.27
CA PRO A 75 10.69 13.77 23.21
C PRO A 75 11.55 14.88 23.81
N ASN A 76 12.88 14.79 23.68
CA ASN A 76 13.72 15.95 23.96
C ASN A 76 14.12 16.63 22.65
N ASN A 77 13.38 17.68 22.31
CA ASN A 77 13.82 18.67 21.34
C ASN A 77 15.05 19.38 21.90
N SER A 78 16.22 19.06 21.36
CA SER A 78 17.42 19.89 21.44
C SER A 78 18.23 19.68 20.15
N GLY A 79 17.90 20.44 19.11
CA GLY A 79 18.92 20.77 18.11
C GLY A 79 19.77 21.95 18.61
N PRO A 80 20.80 22.39 17.88
CA PRO A 80 21.63 21.70 16.90
C PRO A 80 23.11 21.73 17.36
N GLU A 81 23.93 20.72 17.07
CA GLU A 81 25.34 21.04 16.79
C GLU A 81 26.00 20.05 15.80
N PRO A 82 26.60 20.56 14.72
CA PRO A 82 27.18 19.78 13.63
C PRO A 82 28.69 19.64 13.81
N LYS A 83 29.26 18.43 13.78
CA LYS A 83 30.73 18.28 13.66
C LYS A 83 31.15 17.10 12.77
N LYS A 84 31.51 17.47 11.53
CA LYS A 84 32.71 17.08 10.76
C LYS A 84 33.01 15.58 10.56
N THR A 85 32.77 15.14 9.32
CA THR A 85 33.59 14.27 8.43
C THR A 85 35.11 14.31 8.71
N PRO A 86 35.97 13.34 8.31
CA PRO A 86 35.79 12.03 7.64
C PRO A 86 36.45 10.85 8.41
N GLU A 87 35.97 9.61 8.25
CA GLU A 87 36.75 8.42 8.63
C GLU A 87 37.12 7.64 7.36
N ASP A 88 38.27 8.03 6.81
CA ASP A 88 39.05 7.32 5.81
C ASP A 88 39.49 5.99 6.44
N THR A 89 38.97 4.87 5.93
CA THR A 89 39.34 3.53 6.41
C THR A 89 40.68 3.14 5.77
N PRO A 90 41.76 2.96 6.55
CA PRO A 90 42.98 2.37 6.04
C PRO A 90 42.82 0.85 6.04
N GLU A 91 43.20 0.17 4.96
CA GLU A 91 43.56 -1.27 4.89
C GLU A 91 43.54 -1.70 3.39
N GLN A 92 44.51 -2.38 2.76
CA GLN A 92 45.66 -3.16 3.22
C GLN A 92 46.79 -3.20 2.16
N HIS A 93 47.92 -3.69 2.67
CA HIS A 93 49.18 -4.12 2.06
C HIS A 93 49.04 -5.23 1.00
#